data_AF-A0A9D7TSB7-F1
#
_entry.id   AF-A0A9D7TSB7-F1
#
_cell.length_a   1.000
_cell.length_b   1.000
_cell.length_c   1.000
_cell.angle_alpha   90.00
_cell.angle_beta   90.00
_cell.angle_gamma   90.00
#
_symmetry.space_group_name_H-M   'P 1'
#
loop_
_entity.id
_entity.type
_entity.pdbx_description
1 polymer ?
#
loop_
_entity_poly.entity_id
_entity_poly.type
_entity_poly.pdbx_seq_one_letter_code
_entity_poly.pdbx_strand_id
1 'polypeptide(L)'
;MNKQIDLTNLGGYPFTQDTLKFLQESYTVALSAIAKLCGSKSILFGCEIVALNVTAGWISYNGELLPFAGGTLGAGGIKIITNTTALIFDDASVHDVLLKKLLFWVHPKILITVS
;
A
#
# COMPACT_ATOMS: atom_id res chain seq x y z
N MET A 1 -19.77 -3.90 6.65
CA MET A 1 -18.66 -4.35 5.79
C MET A 1 -19.16 -5.53 4.96
N ASN A 2 -18.62 -5.77 3.76
CA ASN A 2 -19.06 -6.89 2.90
C ASN A 2 -18.55 -8.27 3.38
N LYS A 3 -17.56 -8.28 4.27
CA LYS A 3 -17.05 -9.47 4.97
C LYS A 3 -16.96 -9.15 6.47
N GLN A 4 -17.26 -10.12 7.31
CA GLN A 4 -17.25 -9.98 8.78
C GLN A 4 -16.84 -11.31 9.42
N ILE A 5 -16.11 -11.21 10.54
CA ILE A 5 -15.79 -12.34 11.42
C ILE A 5 -16.62 -12.19 12.68
N ASP A 6 -17.32 -13.24 13.07
CA ASP A 6 -18.00 -13.32 14.37
C ASP A 6 -17.03 -13.87 15.44
N LEU A 7 -16.61 -13.00 16.35
CA LEU A 7 -15.68 -13.30 17.44
C LEU A 7 -16.39 -13.57 18.78
N THR A 8 -17.72 -13.71 18.78
CA THR A 8 -18.50 -13.92 20.01
C THR A 8 -18.49 -15.37 20.50
N ASN A 9 -18.09 -16.31 19.64
CA ASN A 9 -18.06 -17.74 19.94
C ASN A 9 -16.93 -18.08 20.93
N LEU A 10 -17.26 -18.85 21.97
CA LEU A 10 -16.28 -19.40 22.91
C LEU A 10 -15.46 -20.53 22.27
N GLY A 11 -14.23 -20.74 22.73
CA GLY A 11 -13.33 -21.79 22.21
C GLY A 11 -12.14 -21.26 21.39
N GLY A 12 -12.07 -19.94 21.18
CA GLY A 12 -10.98 -19.30 20.46
C GLY A 12 -11.20 -19.27 18.95
N TYR A 13 -10.84 -18.16 18.31
CA TYR A 13 -10.93 -18.02 16.86
C TYR A 13 -9.70 -18.65 16.18
N PRO A 14 -9.87 -19.54 15.18
CA PRO A 14 -8.75 -20.14 14.48
C PRO A 14 -8.00 -19.09 13.65
N PHE A 15 -6.73 -18.89 13.98
CA PHE A 15 -5.85 -17.91 13.32
C PHE A 15 -4.99 -18.61 12.27
N THR A 16 -5.53 -18.77 11.07
CA THR A 16 -4.91 -19.47 9.94
C THR A 16 -4.64 -18.47 8.80
N GLN A 17 -3.86 -18.90 7.81
CA GLN A 17 -3.61 -18.08 6.61
C GLN A 17 -4.91 -17.73 5.88
N ASP A 18 -5.88 -18.65 5.85
CA ASP A 18 -7.19 -18.40 5.22
C ASP A 18 -8.03 -17.39 5.98
N THR A 19 -8.05 -17.44 7.32
CA THR A 19 -8.80 -16.46 8.12
C THR A 19 -8.18 -15.08 8.07
N LEU A 20 -6.85 -15.00 8.02
CA LEU A 20 -6.11 -13.77 7.77
C LEU A 20 -6.35 -13.20 6.37
N LYS A 21 -6.37 -14.06 5.35
CA LYS A 21 -6.70 -13.66 3.98
C LYS A 21 -8.13 -13.13 3.88
N PHE A 22 -9.09 -13.79 4.53
CA PHE A 22 -10.48 -13.32 4.60
C PHE A 22 -10.56 -11.91 5.21
N LEU A 23 -9.83 -11.68 6.31
CA LEU A 23 -9.74 -10.38 6.94
C LEU A 23 -9.08 -9.35 6.01
N GLN A 24 -7.97 -9.68 5.35
CA GLN A 24 -7.28 -8.78 4.43
C GLN A 24 -8.18 -8.37 3.26
N GLU A 25 -8.86 -9.33 2.66
CA GLU A 25 -9.79 -9.07 1.55
C GLU A 25 -11.02 -8.24 1.97
N SER A 26 -11.40 -8.23 3.26
CA SER A 26 -12.55 -7.47 3.76
C SER A 26 -12.39 -5.96 3.54
N TYR A 27 -11.19 -5.43 3.71
CA TYR A 27 -10.92 -4.01 3.51
C TYR A 27 -10.34 -3.71 2.12
N THR A 28 -9.50 -4.58 1.55
CA THR A 28 -8.86 -4.28 0.25
C THR A 28 -9.88 -4.21 -0.89
N VAL A 29 -10.91 -5.06 -0.90
CA VAL A 29 -11.95 -5.04 -1.94
C VAL A 29 -12.79 -3.77 -1.87
N ALA A 30 -13.23 -3.39 -0.67
CA ALA A 30 -14.02 -2.18 -0.46
C ALA A 30 -13.21 -0.91 -0.83
N LEU A 31 -11.94 -0.83 -0.40
CA LEU A 31 -11.06 0.28 -0.73
C LEU A 31 -10.72 0.32 -2.22
N SER A 32 -10.58 -0.83 -2.89
CA SER A 32 -10.38 -0.87 -4.34
C SER A 32 -11.60 -0.36 -5.11
N ALA A 33 -12.82 -0.66 -4.65
CA ALA A 33 -14.03 -0.11 -5.23
C ALA A 33 -14.08 1.43 -5.12
N ILE A 34 -13.68 1.97 -3.95
CA ILE A 34 -13.56 3.43 -3.74
C ILE A 34 -12.47 4.02 -4.63
N ALA A 35 -11.31 3.38 -4.75
CA ALA A 35 -10.25 3.82 -5.64
C ALA A 35 -10.72 3.92 -7.10
N LYS A 36 -11.49 2.93 -7.56
CA LYS A 36 -12.09 2.94 -8.90
C LYS A 36 -13.10 4.07 -9.07
N LEU A 37 -13.88 4.38 -8.04
CA LEU A 37 -14.80 5.52 -8.03
C LEU A 37 -14.05 6.85 -8.16
N CYS A 38 -12.92 7.02 -7.47
CA CYS A 38 -12.09 8.23 -7.56
C CYS A 38 -11.41 8.41 -8.92
N GLY A 39 -11.35 7.36 -9.75
CA GLY A 39 -10.60 7.35 -11.00
C GLY A 39 -9.09 7.14 -10.81
N SER A 40 -8.40 6.69 -11.86
CA SER A 40 -6.95 6.47 -11.84
C SER A 40 -6.20 7.79 -12.02
N LYS A 41 -5.06 7.94 -11.33
CA LYS A 41 -4.21 9.14 -11.27
C LYS A 41 -4.88 10.34 -10.61
N SER A 42 -5.77 10.08 -9.64
CA SER A 42 -6.46 11.10 -8.88
C SER A 42 -5.82 11.29 -7.51
N ILE A 43 -5.66 12.54 -7.07
CA ILE A 43 -5.27 12.87 -5.69
C ILE A 43 -6.54 12.79 -4.82
N LEU A 44 -6.46 12.04 -3.71
CA LEU A 44 -7.55 11.97 -2.73
C LEU A 44 -7.41 13.05 -1.67
N PHE A 45 -6.19 13.21 -1.15
CA PHE A 45 -5.88 14.13 -0.06
C PHE A 45 -4.36 14.40 -0.03
N GLY A 46 -3.97 15.59 0.44
CA GLY A 46 -2.58 16.03 0.49
C GLY A 46 -2.02 16.26 -0.90
N CYS A 47 -0.74 15.93 -1.10
CA CYS A 47 -0.05 16.18 -2.37
C CYS A 47 -0.07 17.67 -2.78
N GLU A 48 -0.03 18.56 -1.79
CA GLU A 48 -0.08 20.01 -2.00
C GLU A 48 1.31 20.56 -2.30
N ILE A 49 1.39 21.53 -3.21
CA ILE A 49 2.66 22.19 -3.52
C ILE A 49 2.90 23.30 -2.50
N VAL A 50 4.00 23.19 -1.76
CA VAL A 50 4.47 24.18 -0.80
C VAL A 50 5.90 24.57 -1.17
N ALA A 51 6.05 25.76 -1.74
CA ALA A 51 7.30 26.26 -2.33
C ALA A 51 7.89 25.28 -3.36
N LEU A 52 9.00 24.61 -3.01
CA LEU A 52 9.68 23.63 -3.86
C LEU A 52 9.39 22.19 -3.46
N ASN A 53 8.37 21.94 -2.65
CA ASN A 53 8.04 20.59 -2.17
C ASN A 53 6.58 20.25 -2.44
N VAL A 54 6.30 18.95 -2.52
CA VAL A 54 4.97 18.38 -2.51
C VAL A 54 4.78 17.64 -1.19
N THR A 55 3.70 17.91 -0.48
CA THR A 55 3.39 17.26 0.80
C THR A 55 3.02 15.78 0.61
N ALA A 56 3.13 15.00 1.68
CA ALA A 56 2.64 13.63 1.68
C ALA A 56 1.11 13.58 1.49
N GLY A 57 0.60 12.47 0.97
CA GLY A 57 -0.82 12.35 0.67
C GLY A 57 -1.23 10.97 0.21
N TRP A 58 -2.40 10.90 -0.42
CA TRP A 58 -2.97 9.67 -0.95
C TRP A 58 -3.42 9.86 -2.40
N ILE A 59 -3.12 8.86 -3.22
CA ILE A 59 -3.40 8.87 -4.65
C ILE A 59 -4.16 7.59 -5.00
N SER A 60 -5.19 7.69 -5.84
CA SER A 60 -5.78 6.53 -6.51
C SER A 60 -5.03 6.26 -7.80
N TYR A 61 -4.56 5.04 -7.96
CA TYR A 61 -3.87 4.58 -9.17
C TYR A 61 -4.29 3.16 -9.50
N ASN A 62 -4.82 2.96 -10.70
CA ASN A 62 -5.26 1.65 -11.22
C ASN A 62 -6.19 0.87 -10.28
N GLY A 63 -7.07 1.57 -9.55
CA GLY A 63 -8.01 0.94 -8.61
C GLY A 63 -7.40 0.52 -7.27
N GLU A 64 -6.22 1.06 -6.93
CA GLU A 64 -5.61 0.97 -5.61
C GLU A 64 -5.45 2.36 -5.00
N LEU A 65 -5.66 2.48 -3.68
CA LEU A 65 -5.29 3.67 -2.93
C LEU A 65 -3.87 3.50 -2.42
N LEU A 66 -2.99 4.41 -2.80
CA LEU A 66 -1.58 4.32 -2.50
C LEU A 66 -1.09 5.57 -1.75
N PRO A 67 -0.31 5.39 -0.67
CA PRO A 67 0.28 6.50 0.05
C PRO A 67 1.41 7.12 -0.79
N PHE A 68 1.47 8.44 -0.78
CA PHE A 68 2.50 9.24 -1.40
C PHE A 68 3.34 9.91 -0.31
N ALA A 69 4.66 9.69 -0.36
CA ALA A 69 5.60 10.16 0.65
C ALA A 69 5.88 11.68 0.61
N GLY A 70 5.47 12.36 -0.46
CA GLY A 70 5.92 13.74 -0.72
C GLY A 70 7.31 13.78 -1.35
N GLY A 71 7.89 14.97 -1.37
CA GLY A 71 9.27 15.18 -1.81
C GLY A 71 9.46 16.54 -2.49
N THR A 72 10.70 16.82 -2.89
CA THR A 72 11.02 18.05 -3.63
C THR A 72 10.41 17.98 -5.03
N LEU A 73 9.70 19.05 -5.40
CA LEU A 73 9.12 19.24 -6.71
C LEU A 73 10.25 19.21 -7.76
N GLY A 74 10.27 18.17 -8.57
CA GLY A 74 11.28 17.97 -9.62
C GLY A 74 10.66 17.83 -11.00
N ALA A 75 11.49 17.73 -12.03
CA ALA A 75 11.04 17.45 -13.39
C ALA A 75 10.86 15.94 -13.69
N GLY A 76 11.03 15.08 -12.69
CA GLY A 76 10.90 13.63 -12.86
C GLY A 76 9.47 13.10 -12.70
N GLY A 77 9.32 11.78 -12.71
CA GLY A 77 8.04 11.11 -12.52
C GLY A 77 7.84 10.61 -11.09
N ILE A 78 6.66 10.04 -10.83
CA ILE A 78 6.36 9.29 -9.61
C ILE A 78 6.67 7.81 -9.86
N LYS A 79 7.38 7.15 -8.93
CA LYS A 79 7.56 5.69 -8.94
C LYS A 79 6.80 5.04 -7.79
N ILE A 80 6.31 3.84 -8.05
CA ILE A 80 5.73 2.94 -7.07
C ILE A 80 6.81 1.93 -6.70
N ILE A 81 7.17 1.85 -5.43
CA ILE A 81 8.02 0.77 -4.89
C ILE A 81 7.17 -0.11 -3.98
N THR A 82 7.42 -1.41 -4.04
CA THR A 82 6.92 -2.38 -3.07
C THR A 82 8.11 -2.82 -2.22
N ASN A 83 8.13 -2.44 -0.96
CA ASN A 83 9.11 -2.94 0.00
C ASN A 83 8.62 -4.28 0.54
N THR A 84 9.52 -5.26 0.60
CA THR A 84 9.25 -6.58 1.17
C THR A 84 9.99 -6.71 2.50
N THR A 85 9.36 -7.37 3.47
CA THR A 85 10.05 -7.80 4.69
C THR A 85 9.91 -9.30 4.84
N ALA A 86 11.07 -9.95 4.95
CA ALA A 86 11.17 -11.37 5.14
C ALA A 86 10.77 -11.77 6.57
N LEU A 87 10.02 -12.86 6.70
CA LEU A 87 9.71 -13.50 7.97
C LEU A 87 10.23 -14.94 7.97
N ILE A 88 10.60 -15.42 9.16
CA ILE A 88 10.96 -16.82 9.40
C ILE A 88 9.70 -17.57 9.81
N PHE A 89 9.45 -18.72 9.18
CA PHE A 89 8.32 -19.59 9.46
C PHE A 89 8.73 -20.67 10.46
N ASP A 90 7.74 -21.37 11.03
CA ASP A 90 7.96 -22.41 12.05
C ASP A 90 8.83 -23.58 11.56
N ASP A 91 8.94 -23.77 10.25
CA ASP A 91 9.82 -24.76 9.59
C ASP A 91 11.24 -24.23 9.30
N ALA A 92 11.58 -23.06 9.85
CA ALA A 92 12.81 -22.29 9.60
C ALA A 92 12.98 -21.78 8.16
N SER A 93 11.98 -21.93 7.29
CA SER A 93 11.99 -21.30 5.96
C SER A 93 11.86 -19.78 6.08
N VAL A 94 12.42 -19.06 5.10
CA VAL A 94 12.37 -17.59 5.04
C VAL A 94 11.62 -17.18 3.79
N HIS A 95 10.60 -16.34 3.97
CA HIS A 95 9.77 -15.84 2.88
C HIS A 95 9.56 -14.33 3.00
N ASP A 96 9.52 -13.64 1.86
CA ASP A 96 9.06 -12.26 1.76
C ASP A 96 7.55 -12.20 1.97
N VAL A 97 7.10 -11.76 3.15
CA VAL A 97 5.69 -11.80 3.55
C VAL A 97 5.05 -10.42 3.60
N LEU A 98 5.70 -9.46 4.25
CA LEU A 98 5.09 -8.14 4.46
C LEU A 98 5.38 -7.25 3.26
N LEU A 99 4.34 -6.95 2.48
CA LEU A 99 4.43 -6.13 1.27
C LEU A 99 3.87 -4.72 1.55
N LYS A 100 4.70 -3.68 1.39
CA LYS A 100 4.28 -2.28 1.57
C LYS A 100 4.55 -1.47 0.31
N LYS A 101 3.48 -1.00 -0.34
CA LYS A 101 3.57 -0.08 -1.48
C LYS A 101 3.69 1.38 -1.01
N LEU A 102 4.57 2.14 -1.64
CA LEU A 102 4.74 3.58 -1.41
C LEU A 102 5.07 4.29 -2.73
N LEU A 103 4.47 5.47 -2.93
CA LEU A 103 4.81 6.37 -4.02
C LEU A 103 5.79 7.43 -3.53
N PHE A 104 6.80 7.73 -4.32
CA PHE A 104 7.75 8.81 -4.04
C PHE A 104 8.18 9.50 -5.34
N TRP A 105 8.67 10.73 -5.19
CA TRP A 105 9.24 11.50 -6.29
C TRP A 105 10.56 10.90 -6.76
N VAL A 106 10.68 10.70 -8.08
CA VAL A 106 11.96 10.39 -8.70
C VAL A 106 12.56 11.69 -9.20
N HIS A 107 13.73 12.04 -8.70
CA HIS A 107 14.52 13.09 -9.33
C HIS A 107 15.08 12.57 -10.66
N PRO A 108 15.12 13.35 -11.76
CA PRO A 108 15.53 12.88 -13.09
C PRO A 108 17.01 12.43 -13.22
N LYS A 109 17.76 12.32 -12.12
CA LYS A 109 19.07 11.65 -12.06
C LYS A 109 19.22 10.96 -10.72
N ILE A 110 19.03 9.65 -10.69
CA ILE A 110 19.73 8.69 -9.84
C ILE A 110 19.34 7.29 -10.36
N LEU A 111 20.15 6.81 -11.30
CA LEU A 111 20.34 5.38 -11.56
C LEU A 111 21.22 4.87 -10.40
N ILE A 112 20.62 4.33 -9.34
CA ILE A 112 21.36 3.41 -8.49
C ILE A 112 21.04 2.01 -9.03
N THR A 113 21.90 1.57 -9.93
CA THR A 113 22.12 0.15 -10.18
C THR A 113 22.85 -0.37 -8.95
N VAL A 114 22.24 -1.27 -8.19
CA VAL A 114 23.00 -2.09 -7.24
C VAL A 114 23.32 -3.38 -7.97
N SER A 115 24.61 -3.58 -8.23
CA SER A 115 25.24 -4.81 -8.73
C SER A 115 25.16 -5.94 -7.72
#